data_AF-A0A8T1HB81-F1
#
_entry.id   AF-A0A8T1HB81-F1
#
_cell.length_a   1.000
_cell.length_b   1.000
_cell.length_c   1.000
_cell.angle_alpha   90.00
_cell.angle_beta   90.00
_cell.angle_gamma   90.00
#
_symmetry.space_group_name_H-M   'P 1'
#
loop_
_entity.id
_entity.type
_entity.pdbx_description
1 polymer ?
#
loop_
_entity_poly.entity_id
_entity_poly.type
_entity_poly.pdbx_seq_one_letter_code
_entity_poly.pdbx_strand_id
1 'polypeptide(L)'
;MKTNARADQGKQKPKRQREQGESDKSEASVAGQRKRQKQNSVATEATTSMGANEEESPLTVDEVGEAVVALEEMFERWRQGKRQIGKRRKCEPYKLSLSQIGLIADRYRAARNRNGEIDYEVTSNNKNFASFKGHPEELRAKEPEVIVFLRRALAEKCDAESSEPERDRCDDIVKLKKLSALEAENRELKNARAQGDAAVKKMKKLEDLEIKLYERANKLDERANKIDNFFEALASSKDSAVVFDRKLAERELAIASNEAYQEKTAQEKRHDAQVKEDEAARTAWKKKEELLVQMEQLRRRIGQLDEQDNKASSFISKLQQALDAEQLAASHHKILSSDDFRGQQRYIQQLQDKLQDQENLLYDFQLKLDSYTACYCTEQTIDHFTEDHTIDYELMTRVQRRQYIVEQAKSFKNLPYGDGSELRKDLDYFANTCNMLCHDGAVNSMSHRDFQ
;
A
#
# COMPACT_ATOMS: atom_id res chain seq x y z
N MET A 1 -87.31 65.64 54.11
CA MET A 1 -87.31 66.56 52.95
C MET A 1 -87.11 65.74 51.65
N LYS A 2 -87.18 66.41 50.49
CA LYS A 2 -87.00 65.88 49.12
C LYS A 2 -85.55 65.39 48.87
N THR A 3 -85.18 64.51 47.90
CA THR A 3 -85.92 63.86 46.77
C THR A 3 -85.12 62.68 46.15
N ASN A 4 -85.82 61.65 45.61
CA ASN A 4 -85.56 60.87 44.36
C ASN A 4 -84.20 60.14 44.15
N ALA A 5 -83.99 59.18 43.21
CA ALA A 5 -84.73 58.16 42.41
C ALA A 5 -83.68 57.54 41.41
N ARG A 6 -83.80 56.55 40.51
CA ARG A 6 -84.67 55.42 40.03
C ARG A 6 -83.74 54.65 39.01
N ALA A 7 -84.03 53.66 38.13
CA ALA A 7 -84.99 52.58 37.81
C ALA A 7 -84.39 51.87 36.55
N ASP A 8 -84.59 50.60 36.16
CA ASP A 8 -85.12 49.35 36.76
C ASP A 8 -84.59 48.17 35.88
N GLN A 9 -85.01 46.94 36.14
CA GLN A 9 -84.50 45.66 35.63
C GLN A 9 -84.63 45.40 34.11
N GLY A 10 -83.76 44.50 33.60
CA GLY A 10 -83.96 43.76 32.34
C GLY A 10 -83.20 42.43 32.35
N LYS A 11 -83.90 41.28 32.35
CA LYS A 11 -83.32 39.92 32.34
C LYS A 11 -83.50 39.27 30.95
N GLN A 12 -82.49 38.51 30.48
CA GLN A 12 -82.58 37.10 30.06
C GLN A 12 -81.44 36.64 29.10
N LYS A 13 -81.15 35.33 29.14
CA LYS A 13 -80.45 34.50 28.12
C LYS A 13 -81.54 33.58 27.48
N PRO A 14 -81.38 32.88 26.31
CA PRO A 14 -80.12 32.24 25.86
C PRO A 14 -79.90 31.94 24.34
N LYS A 15 -78.78 31.23 24.06
CA LYS A 15 -78.55 30.18 23.01
C LYS A 15 -78.38 30.51 21.49
N ARG A 16 -77.14 30.25 21.04
CA ARG A 16 -76.69 29.38 19.90
C ARG A 16 -77.04 29.69 18.41
N GLN A 17 -75.94 29.88 17.64
CA GLN A 17 -75.66 29.36 16.28
C GLN A 17 -76.52 29.95 15.12
N ARG A 18 -76.10 29.97 13.83
CA ARG A 18 -75.02 29.27 13.13
C ARG A 18 -74.48 30.07 11.89
N GLU A 19 -73.19 29.88 11.59
CA GLU A 19 -72.38 30.03 10.34
C GLU A 19 -72.87 30.79 9.07
N GLN A 20 -71.90 31.43 8.38
CA GLN A 20 -71.82 31.83 6.95
C GLN A 20 -72.75 32.97 6.44
N GLY A 21 -72.31 33.87 5.53
CA GLY A 21 -70.96 34.08 4.99
C GLY A 21 -70.82 35.25 3.99
N GLU A 22 -69.67 35.93 4.04
CA GLU A 22 -68.89 36.55 2.95
C GLU A 22 -69.58 37.31 1.77
N SER A 23 -69.28 38.62 1.61
CA SER A 23 -69.23 39.30 0.29
C SER A 23 -68.40 40.60 0.27
N ASP A 24 -67.29 40.56 -0.49
CA ASP A 24 -66.70 41.61 -1.36
C ASP A 24 -66.80 43.15 -1.10
N LYS A 25 -65.58 43.75 -1.03
CA LYS A 25 -65.04 44.89 -1.83
C LYS A 25 -65.36 46.38 -1.52
N SER A 26 -64.25 47.16 -1.62
CA SER A 26 -64.10 48.54 -2.16
C SER A 26 -64.73 49.74 -1.38
N GLU A 27 -64.15 50.95 -1.35
CA GLU A 27 -62.87 51.46 -1.86
C GLU A 27 -62.43 52.80 -1.19
N ALA A 28 -61.11 53.09 -1.20
CA ALA A 28 -60.47 54.41 -0.98
C ALA A 28 -60.74 55.10 0.41
N SER A 29 -60.11 56.20 0.85
CA SER A 29 -59.11 57.16 0.32
C SER A 29 -58.43 57.88 1.55
N VAL A 30 -57.34 58.69 1.55
CA VAL A 30 -56.36 59.19 0.55
C VAL A 30 -55.11 59.75 1.29
N ALA A 31 -54.06 60.15 0.56
CA ALA A 31 -52.87 60.97 0.96
C ALA A 31 -51.77 60.33 1.84
N GLY A 32 -50.46 60.53 1.58
CA GLY A 32 -49.79 61.04 0.36
C GLY A 32 -48.47 61.79 0.61
N GLN A 33 -47.57 61.85 -0.38
CA GLN A 33 -46.69 63.01 -0.70
C GLN A 33 -45.89 62.80 -2.01
N ARG A 34 -45.13 63.82 -2.45
CA ARG A 34 -44.51 63.95 -3.79
C ARG A 34 -42.97 64.03 -3.77
N LYS A 35 -42.32 63.60 -4.87
CA LYS A 35 -41.30 64.41 -5.57
C LYS A 35 -41.16 64.02 -7.05
N ARG A 36 -40.42 64.82 -7.83
CA ARG A 36 -40.27 64.75 -9.31
C ARG A 36 -38.80 64.72 -9.71
N GLN A 37 -38.47 64.05 -10.82
CA GLN A 37 -37.46 64.53 -11.78
C GLN A 37 -37.69 63.94 -13.18
N LYS A 38 -37.17 64.60 -14.24
CA LYS A 38 -37.31 64.21 -15.65
C LYS A 38 -36.23 64.90 -16.50
N GLN A 39 -35.59 64.18 -17.43
CA GLN A 39 -34.86 64.73 -18.60
C GLN A 39 -35.05 63.81 -19.83
N ASN A 40 -34.67 64.29 -21.03
CA ASN A 40 -34.95 63.67 -22.34
C ASN A 40 -33.66 63.54 -23.19
N SER A 41 -33.66 62.66 -24.21
CA SER A 41 -33.03 62.82 -25.55
C SER A 41 -33.00 61.46 -26.30
N VAL A 42 -32.74 61.33 -27.61
CA VAL A 42 -33.26 62.00 -28.84
C VAL A 42 -33.06 60.99 -30.00
N ALA A 43 -33.75 61.14 -31.14
CA ALA A 43 -33.75 60.16 -32.25
C ALA A 43 -32.68 60.40 -33.35
N THR A 44 -32.50 59.40 -34.23
CA THR A 44 -32.00 59.53 -35.62
C THR A 44 -32.53 58.37 -36.49
N GLU A 45 -32.54 58.55 -37.81
CA GLU A 45 -33.28 57.71 -38.76
C GLU A 45 -32.41 57.12 -39.90
N ALA A 46 -32.98 56.13 -40.60
CA ALA A 46 -32.83 55.80 -42.02
C ALA A 46 -31.44 55.61 -42.69
N THR A 47 -31.34 54.54 -43.48
CA THR A 47 -31.19 54.70 -44.95
C THR A 47 -31.62 53.44 -45.72
N THR A 48 -32.12 53.64 -46.95
CA THR A 48 -32.59 52.58 -47.86
C THR A 48 -31.71 52.54 -49.11
N SER A 49 -31.48 51.34 -49.66
CA SER A 49 -31.02 51.20 -51.05
C SER A 49 -31.62 49.95 -51.70
N MET A 50 -32.52 50.14 -52.67
CA MET A 50 -32.91 49.08 -53.61
C MET A 50 -32.00 49.09 -54.85
N GLY A 51 -31.69 47.90 -55.36
CA GLY A 51 -31.31 47.64 -56.75
C GLY A 51 -31.66 46.17 -57.02
N ALA A 52 -32.58 45.80 -57.91
CA ALA A 52 -32.70 46.12 -59.34
C ALA A 52 -31.61 45.43 -60.19
N ASN A 53 -31.82 44.12 -60.46
CA ASN A 53 -31.33 43.37 -61.64
C ASN A 53 -31.78 41.88 -61.59
N GLU A 54 -33.09 41.60 -61.48
CA GLU A 54 -33.58 40.20 -61.38
C GLU A 54 -34.57 39.77 -62.48
N GLU A 55 -35.08 40.68 -63.33
CA GLU A 55 -36.08 40.28 -64.34
C GLU A 55 -35.54 39.34 -65.43
N GLU A 56 -34.22 39.27 -65.65
CA GLU A 56 -33.59 38.29 -66.57
C GLU A 56 -32.91 37.12 -65.86
N SER A 57 -32.85 37.10 -64.52
CA SER A 57 -32.24 36.01 -63.75
C SER A 57 -33.10 34.73 -63.81
N PRO A 58 -32.57 33.58 -64.24
CA PRO A 58 -33.35 32.35 -64.30
C PRO A 58 -33.70 31.86 -62.89
N LEU A 59 -34.99 31.57 -62.66
CA LEU A 59 -35.49 30.94 -61.42
C LEU A 59 -34.59 29.76 -61.00
N THR A 60 -34.23 29.71 -59.72
CA THR A 60 -33.40 28.62 -59.18
C THR A 60 -34.15 27.28 -59.18
N VAL A 61 -33.43 26.16 -59.03
CA VAL A 61 -34.03 24.81 -59.13
C VAL A 61 -35.17 24.62 -58.12
N ASP A 62 -34.99 25.11 -56.90
CA ASP A 62 -35.99 25.01 -55.82
C ASP A 62 -37.16 25.98 -56.04
N GLU A 63 -36.88 27.23 -56.46
CA GLU A 63 -37.91 28.19 -56.88
C GLU A 63 -38.79 27.67 -58.02
N VAL A 64 -38.21 26.99 -59.02
CA VAL A 64 -38.99 26.34 -60.09
C VAL A 64 -39.83 25.19 -59.54
N GLY A 65 -39.30 24.44 -58.56
CA GLY A 65 -40.03 23.42 -57.82
C GLY A 65 -41.32 23.96 -57.20
N GLU A 66 -41.20 25.04 -56.43
CA GLU A 66 -42.32 25.71 -55.76
C GLU A 66 -43.24 26.47 -56.71
N ALA A 67 -42.68 27.20 -57.67
CA ALA A 67 -43.45 27.99 -58.63
C ALA A 67 -44.38 27.13 -59.49
N VAL A 68 -43.99 25.90 -59.85
CA VAL A 68 -44.89 24.99 -60.57
C VAL A 68 -46.08 24.57 -59.70
N VAL A 69 -45.86 24.26 -58.42
CA VAL A 69 -46.96 23.91 -57.49
C VAL A 69 -47.89 25.10 -57.29
N ALA A 70 -47.33 26.29 -57.04
CA ALA A 70 -48.10 27.53 -56.95
C ALA A 70 -48.89 27.84 -58.23
N LEU A 71 -48.34 27.51 -59.40
CA LEU A 71 -48.99 27.69 -60.71
C LEU A 71 -50.15 26.72 -60.91
N GLU A 72 -50.01 25.46 -60.48
CA GLU A 72 -51.10 24.48 -60.49
C GLU A 72 -52.24 24.91 -59.55
N GLU A 73 -51.92 25.35 -58.33
CA GLU A 73 -52.90 25.90 -57.40
C GLU A 73 -53.58 27.15 -57.94
N MET A 74 -52.84 28.11 -58.49
CA MET A 74 -53.37 29.32 -59.10
C MET A 74 -54.33 28.97 -60.25
N PHE A 75 -53.97 28.02 -61.11
CA PHE A 75 -54.86 27.55 -62.18
C PHE A 75 -56.11 26.84 -61.66
N GLU A 76 -56.02 26.09 -60.56
CA GLU A 76 -57.18 25.44 -59.94
C GLU A 76 -58.11 26.47 -59.25
N ARG A 77 -57.55 27.46 -58.54
CA ARG A 77 -58.28 28.66 -58.06
C ARG A 77 -59.01 29.36 -59.22
N TRP A 78 -58.36 29.50 -60.38
CA TRP A 78 -58.95 30.13 -61.57
C TRP A 78 -60.06 29.28 -62.24
N ARG A 79 -60.04 27.94 -62.11
CA ARG A 79 -61.15 27.06 -62.55
C ARG A 79 -62.37 27.18 -61.64
N GLN A 80 -62.16 27.34 -60.33
CA GLN A 80 -63.22 27.38 -59.32
C GLN A 80 -63.94 28.74 -59.28
N GLY A 81 -63.26 29.83 -59.67
CA GLY A 81 -63.87 31.15 -59.84
C GLY A 81 -64.71 31.29 -61.12
N LYS A 82 -65.89 31.94 -61.04
CA LYS A 82 -66.78 32.19 -62.21
C LYS A 82 -66.27 33.25 -63.21
N ARG A 83 -64.96 33.31 -63.48
CA ARG A 83 -64.36 34.21 -64.49
C ARG A 83 -64.24 33.47 -65.82
N GLN A 84 -65.12 33.79 -66.77
CA GLN A 84 -65.02 33.25 -68.13
C GLN A 84 -63.73 33.74 -68.81
N ILE A 85 -62.72 32.86 -68.90
CA ILE A 85 -61.61 33.05 -69.82
C ILE A 85 -62.18 33.02 -71.24
N GLY A 86 -62.05 34.14 -71.96
CA GLY A 86 -62.75 34.36 -73.23
C GLY A 86 -62.42 33.30 -74.28
N LYS A 87 -63.43 32.89 -75.07
CA LYS A 87 -63.24 31.95 -76.19
C LYS A 87 -62.14 32.44 -77.12
N ARG A 88 -61.14 31.59 -77.38
CA ARG A 88 -59.97 31.83 -78.24
C ARG A 88 -60.42 32.44 -79.58
N ARG A 89 -60.05 33.69 -79.88
CA ARG A 89 -60.26 34.29 -81.21
C ARG A 89 -59.45 33.48 -82.23
N LYS A 90 -60.00 33.25 -83.43
CA LYS A 90 -59.41 32.36 -84.45
C LYS A 90 -58.06 32.82 -85.03
N CYS A 91 -57.55 33.99 -84.65
CA CYS A 91 -56.45 34.67 -85.34
C CYS A 91 -55.09 34.57 -84.62
N GLU A 92 -54.99 33.78 -83.54
CA GLU A 92 -53.71 33.47 -82.89
C GLU A 92 -53.42 31.95 -82.99
N PRO A 93 -52.55 31.50 -83.93
CA PRO A 93 -52.20 30.08 -84.04
C PRO A 93 -51.42 29.59 -82.81
N TYR A 94 -50.33 30.28 -82.46
CA TYR A 94 -49.34 29.87 -81.45
C TYR A 94 -49.62 30.39 -80.02
N LYS A 95 -50.88 30.62 -79.64
CA LYS A 95 -51.26 30.99 -78.25
C LYS A 95 -51.41 29.76 -77.36
N LEU A 96 -50.68 29.68 -76.25
CA LEU A 96 -50.84 28.59 -75.27
C LEU A 96 -52.21 28.64 -74.55
N SER A 97 -52.69 27.48 -74.13
CA SER A 97 -53.74 27.34 -73.10
C SER A 97 -53.11 27.17 -71.70
N LEU A 98 -53.88 27.35 -70.62
CA LEU A 98 -53.36 27.13 -69.25
C LEU A 98 -52.80 25.71 -69.06
N SER A 99 -53.45 24.70 -69.61
CA SER A 99 -52.96 23.31 -69.59
C SER A 99 -51.65 23.13 -70.38
N GLN A 100 -51.46 23.87 -71.48
CA GLN A 100 -50.20 23.88 -72.23
C GLN A 100 -49.09 24.62 -71.46
N ILE A 101 -49.41 25.72 -70.77
CA ILE A 101 -48.48 26.46 -69.91
C ILE A 101 -47.97 25.55 -68.78
N GLY A 102 -48.86 24.85 -68.06
CA GLY A 102 -48.48 23.88 -67.04
C GLY A 102 -47.58 22.76 -67.57
N LEU A 103 -47.92 22.19 -68.74
CA LEU A 103 -47.11 21.14 -69.38
C LEU A 103 -45.73 21.60 -69.87
N ILE A 104 -45.53 22.90 -70.15
CA ILE A 104 -44.19 23.46 -70.39
C ILE A 104 -43.49 23.70 -69.06
N ALA A 105 -44.19 24.19 -68.03
CA ALA A 105 -43.64 24.44 -66.69
C ALA A 105 -43.12 23.14 -66.03
N ASP A 106 -43.82 22.02 -66.19
CA ASP A 106 -43.33 20.69 -65.80
C ASP A 106 -42.04 20.29 -66.53
N ARG A 107 -41.97 20.56 -67.83
CA ARG A 107 -40.78 20.28 -68.65
C ARG A 107 -39.62 21.20 -68.26
N TYR A 108 -39.90 22.46 -67.92
CA TYR A 108 -38.93 23.43 -67.40
C TYR A 108 -38.35 22.95 -66.07
N ARG A 109 -39.20 22.51 -65.13
CA ARG A 109 -38.79 21.86 -63.87
C ARG A 109 -37.94 20.61 -64.13
N ALA A 110 -38.39 19.72 -64.99
CA ALA A 110 -37.64 18.48 -65.31
C ALA A 110 -36.29 18.74 -66.02
N ALA A 111 -36.17 19.83 -66.78
CA ALA A 111 -34.95 20.26 -67.45
C ALA A 111 -33.99 20.96 -66.47
N ARG A 112 -34.50 21.89 -65.64
CA ARG A 112 -33.74 22.59 -64.58
C ARG A 112 -33.19 21.62 -63.54
N ASN A 113 -33.96 20.62 -63.10
CA ASN A 113 -33.49 19.55 -62.21
C ASN A 113 -32.35 18.68 -62.82
N ARG A 114 -32.04 18.86 -64.10
CA ARG A 114 -30.95 18.18 -64.84
C ARG A 114 -29.90 19.17 -65.39
N ASN A 115 -30.01 20.45 -65.06
CA ASN A 115 -29.20 21.55 -65.61
C ASN A 115 -29.18 21.61 -67.15
N GLY A 116 -30.29 21.30 -67.81
CA GLY A 116 -30.45 21.33 -69.28
C GLY A 116 -31.61 22.19 -69.77
N GLU A 117 -31.74 22.30 -71.10
CA GLU A 117 -32.87 22.96 -71.79
C GLU A 117 -34.06 22.01 -72.01
N ILE A 118 -35.22 22.58 -72.36
CA ILE A 118 -36.38 21.81 -72.83
C ILE A 118 -36.16 21.34 -74.28
N ASP A 119 -36.38 20.05 -74.53
CA ASP A 119 -36.45 19.49 -75.88
C ASP A 119 -37.73 19.96 -76.59
N TYR A 120 -37.63 21.03 -77.37
CA TYR A 120 -38.75 21.61 -78.12
C TYR A 120 -39.16 20.80 -79.35
N GLU A 121 -38.29 19.96 -79.91
CA GLU A 121 -38.62 19.10 -81.05
C GLU A 121 -39.58 17.98 -80.62
N VAL A 122 -39.28 17.29 -79.51
CA VAL A 122 -40.15 16.27 -78.92
C VAL A 122 -41.37 16.91 -78.26
N THR A 123 -41.25 18.11 -77.68
CA THR A 123 -42.41 18.81 -77.08
C THR A 123 -43.43 19.26 -78.13
N SER A 124 -42.99 19.88 -79.24
CA SER A 124 -43.88 20.39 -80.29
C SER A 124 -44.61 19.27 -81.07
N ASN A 125 -44.01 18.09 -81.18
CA ASN A 125 -44.64 16.92 -81.81
C ASN A 125 -45.66 16.18 -80.92
N ASN A 126 -45.79 16.55 -79.65
CA ASN A 126 -46.78 15.99 -78.74
C ASN A 126 -48.21 16.44 -79.15
N LYS A 127 -49.19 15.53 -79.05
CA LYS A 127 -50.63 15.79 -79.29
C LYS A 127 -51.14 17.03 -78.53
N ASN A 128 -50.61 17.29 -77.33
CA ASN A 128 -51.00 18.43 -76.50
C ASN A 128 -50.55 19.79 -77.09
N PHE A 129 -49.60 19.81 -78.02
CA PHE A 129 -49.07 21.01 -78.69
C PHE A 129 -49.32 21.00 -80.20
N ALA A 130 -50.41 20.38 -80.66
CA ALA A 130 -50.72 20.19 -82.09
C ALA A 130 -50.67 21.46 -82.96
N SER A 131 -50.88 22.66 -82.40
CA SER A 131 -50.73 23.94 -83.10
C SER A 131 -49.28 24.35 -83.39
N PHE A 132 -48.30 23.74 -82.71
CA PHE A 132 -46.86 23.97 -82.85
C PHE A 132 -46.15 22.83 -83.59
N LYS A 133 -46.88 21.80 -84.05
CA LYS A 133 -46.28 20.61 -84.66
C LYS A 133 -45.45 20.99 -85.90
N GLY A 134 -44.16 20.66 -85.88
CA GLY A 134 -43.20 21.05 -86.93
C GLY A 134 -42.60 22.46 -86.76
N HIS A 135 -42.98 23.18 -85.70
CA HIS A 135 -42.52 24.53 -85.38
C HIS A 135 -41.99 24.59 -83.93
N PRO A 136 -40.86 23.93 -83.61
CA PRO A 136 -40.30 23.91 -82.27
C PRO A 136 -39.89 25.31 -81.77
N GLU A 137 -39.36 26.17 -82.64
CA GLU A 137 -38.92 27.52 -82.26
C GLU A 137 -40.07 28.44 -81.84
N GLU A 138 -41.26 28.31 -82.44
CA GLU A 138 -42.48 29.00 -82.00
C GLU A 138 -42.91 28.57 -80.58
N LEU A 139 -42.53 27.35 -80.15
CA LEU A 139 -42.79 26.84 -78.81
C LEU A 139 -41.68 27.24 -77.82
N ARG A 140 -40.42 27.31 -78.26
CA ARG A 140 -39.30 27.90 -77.49
C ARG A 140 -39.54 29.39 -77.21
N ALA A 141 -40.04 30.13 -78.20
CA ALA A 141 -40.44 31.53 -78.05
C ALA A 141 -41.56 31.77 -77.00
N LYS A 142 -42.19 30.70 -76.48
CA LYS A 142 -43.16 30.75 -75.38
C LYS A 142 -42.60 30.38 -74.00
N GLU A 143 -41.34 29.95 -73.90
CA GLU A 143 -40.68 29.72 -72.61
C GLU A 143 -40.70 30.96 -71.69
N PRO A 144 -40.40 32.19 -72.16
CA PRO A 144 -40.46 33.38 -71.30
C PRO A 144 -41.87 33.70 -70.80
N GLU A 145 -42.91 33.43 -71.60
CA GLU A 145 -44.31 33.60 -71.18
C GLU A 145 -44.62 32.67 -69.99
N VAL A 146 -44.14 31.42 -70.04
CA VAL A 146 -44.29 30.43 -68.96
C VAL A 146 -43.47 30.81 -67.72
N ILE A 147 -42.24 31.33 -67.87
CA ILE A 147 -41.41 31.81 -66.76
C ILE A 147 -42.08 33.00 -66.04
N VAL A 148 -42.71 33.92 -66.78
CA VAL A 148 -43.50 35.02 -66.20
C VAL A 148 -44.73 34.49 -65.44
N PHE A 149 -45.42 33.47 -65.96
CA PHE A 149 -46.51 32.80 -65.22
C PHE A 149 -46.00 32.12 -63.93
N LEU A 150 -44.83 31.48 -63.97
CA LEU A 150 -44.21 30.85 -62.79
C LEU A 150 -43.84 31.87 -61.72
N ARG A 151 -43.09 32.93 -62.07
CA ARG A 151 -42.76 34.03 -61.13
C ARG A 151 -44.03 34.66 -60.55
N ARG A 152 -45.06 34.89 -61.37
CA ARG A 152 -46.34 35.46 -60.92
C ARG A 152 -47.07 34.54 -59.93
N ALA A 153 -47.07 33.24 -60.17
CA ALA A 153 -47.73 32.29 -59.27
C ALA A 153 -46.97 32.16 -57.94
N LEU A 154 -45.62 32.15 -57.98
CA LEU A 154 -44.79 32.20 -56.78
C LEU A 154 -45.00 33.50 -56.00
N ALA A 155 -45.08 34.66 -56.68
CA ALA A 155 -45.44 35.93 -56.05
C ALA A 155 -46.85 35.90 -55.43
N GLU A 156 -47.88 35.38 -56.13
CA GLU A 156 -49.24 35.25 -55.58
C GLU A 156 -49.29 34.30 -54.36
N LYS A 157 -48.42 33.27 -54.32
CA LYS A 157 -48.21 32.43 -53.13
C LYS A 157 -47.54 33.23 -52.00
N CYS A 158 -46.44 33.91 -52.26
CA CYS A 158 -45.72 34.69 -51.26
C CYS A 158 -46.54 35.86 -50.70
N ASP A 159 -47.36 36.54 -51.52
CA ASP A 159 -48.30 37.56 -51.08
C ASP A 159 -49.40 36.97 -50.18
N ALA A 160 -49.88 35.76 -50.49
CA ALA A 160 -50.86 35.06 -49.66
C ALA A 160 -50.24 34.59 -48.32
N GLU A 161 -49.06 33.98 -48.34
CA GLU A 161 -48.33 33.54 -47.13
C GLU A 161 -47.84 34.73 -46.29
N SER A 162 -47.53 35.88 -46.90
CA SER A 162 -47.26 37.14 -46.22
C SER A 162 -48.52 37.83 -45.66
N SER A 163 -49.72 37.30 -45.94
CA SER A 163 -51.00 37.89 -45.49
C SER A 163 -51.61 37.21 -44.26
N GLU A 164 -51.01 36.13 -43.75
CA GLU A 164 -51.25 35.66 -42.37
C GLU A 164 -50.12 36.12 -41.42
N PRO A 165 -50.43 36.51 -40.16
CA PRO A 165 -49.60 37.47 -39.44
C PRO A 165 -48.45 36.85 -38.63
N GLU A 166 -47.31 37.57 -38.58
CA GLU A 166 -46.09 37.24 -37.82
C GLU A 166 -46.23 37.19 -36.28
N ARG A 167 -47.45 37.11 -35.73
CA ARG A 167 -47.69 37.18 -34.28
C ARG A 167 -47.23 35.91 -33.57
N ASP A 168 -47.63 34.72 -34.03
CA ASP A 168 -47.45 33.50 -33.24
C ASP A 168 -46.01 33.00 -33.11
N ARG A 169 -45.09 33.27 -34.06
CA ARG A 169 -43.67 32.87 -33.86
C ARG A 169 -42.99 33.68 -32.75
N CYS A 170 -43.31 34.97 -32.61
CA CYS A 170 -42.80 35.77 -31.51
C CYS A 170 -43.50 35.40 -30.19
N ASP A 171 -44.83 35.26 -30.24
CA ASP A 171 -45.63 34.90 -29.09
C ASP A 171 -45.30 33.49 -28.56
N ASP A 172 -45.02 32.49 -29.39
CA ASP A 172 -44.59 31.15 -28.94
C ASP A 172 -43.20 31.14 -28.32
N ILE A 173 -42.24 31.92 -28.84
CA ILE A 173 -40.92 32.07 -28.20
C ILE A 173 -41.06 32.80 -26.86
N VAL A 174 -41.98 33.76 -26.75
CA VAL A 174 -42.30 34.44 -25.48
C VAL A 174 -43.04 33.51 -24.52
N LYS A 175 -44.02 32.72 -24.98
CA LYS A 175 -44.72 31.68 -24.21
C LYS A 175 -43.72 30.65 -23.67
N LEU A 176 -42.82 30.12 -24.51
CA LEU A 176 -41.77 29.16 -24.10
C LEU A 176 -40.80 29.76 -23.09
N LYS A 177 -40.29 30.98 -23.30
CA LYS A 177 -39.43 31.67 -22.32
C LYS A 177 -40.18 31.88 -20.99
N LYS A 178 -41.44 32.31 -21.04
CA LYS A 178 -42.28 32.54 -19.85
C LYS A 178 -42.61 31.24 -19.11
N LEU A 179 -42.86 30.14 -19.83
CA LEU A 179 -43.01 28.80 -19.25
C LEU A 179 -41.72 28.31 -18.61
N SER A 180 -40.55 28.49 -19.26
CA SER A 180 -39.26 28.11 -18.67
C SER A 180 -38.93 28.91 -17.40
N ALA A 181 -39.31 30.20 -17.35
CA ALA A 181 -39.19 31.04 -16.16
C ALA A 181 -40.16 30.61 -15.05
N LEU A 182 -41.43 30.34 -15.38
CA LEU A 182 -42.41 29.79 -14.44
C LEU A 182 -42.02 28.40 -13.92
N GLU A 183 -41.36 27.57 -14.73
CA GLU A 183 -40.81 26.30 -14.29
C GLU A 183 -39.63 26.48 -13.33
N ALA A 184 -38.72 27.43 -13.60
CA ALA A 184 -37.63 27.77 -12.68
C ALA A 184 -38.19 28.29 -11.34
N GLU A 185 -39.12 29.24 -11.38
CA GLU A 185 -39.83 29.77 -10.21
C GLU A 185 -40.57 28.67 -9.46
N ASN A 186 -41.24 27.73 -10.14
CA ASN A 186 -41.88 26.57 -9.49
C ASN A 186 -40.88 25.59 -8.87
N ARG A 187 -39.67 25.44 -9.41
CA ARG A 187 -38.60 24.63 -8.80
C ARG A 187 -38.04 25.34 -7.56
N GLU A 188 -37.83 26.65 -7.63
CA GLU A 188 -37.41 27.48 -6.50
C GLU A 188 -38.45 27.49 -5.37
N LEU A 189 -39.74 27.68 -5.69
CA LEU A 189 -40.84 27.61 -4.72
C LEU A 189 -40.99 26.21 -4.10
N LYS A 190 -40.76 25.12 -4.86
CA LYS A 190 -40.71 23.75 -4.31
C LYS A 190 -39.53 23.58 -3.34
N ASN A 191 -38.35 24.08 -3.70
CA ASN A 191 -37.16 24.03 -2.85
C ASN A 191 -37.34 24.88 -1.58
N ALA A 192 -37.90 26.09 -1.69
CA ALA A 192 -38.21 26.97 -0.56
C ALA A 192 -39.26 26.36 0.36
N ARG A 193 -40.31 25.70 -0.17
CA ARG A 193 -41.28 24.93 0.63
C ARG A 193 -40.61 23.75 1.34
N ALA A 194 -39.75 22.98 0.67
CA ALA A 194 -39.03 21.87 1.30
C ALA A 194 -38.07 22.33 2.41
N GLN A 195 -37.40 23.49 2.23
CA GLN A 195 -36.61 24.13 3.27
C GLN A 195 -37.47 24.64 4.43
N GLY A 196 -38.64 25.22 4.14
CA GLY A 196 -39.64 25.63 5.14
C GLY A 196 -40.16 24.45 5.97
N ASP A 197 -40.57 23.36 5.34
CA ASP A 197 -40.99 22.12 6.01
C ASP A 197 -39.88 21.53 6.87
N ALA A 198 -38.62 21.58 6.39
CA ALA A 198 -37.46 21.16 7.18
C ALA A 198 -37.20 22.09 8.38
N ALA A 199 -37.43 23.40 8.24
CA ALA A 199 -37.33 24.37 9.33
C ALA A 199 -38.45 24.16 10.38
N VAL A 200 -39.71 23.98 9.95
CA VAL A 200 -40.85 23.67 10.83
C VAL A 200 -40.62 22.34 11.57
N LYS A 201 -40.06 21.32 10.91
CA LYS A 201 -39.66 20.06 11.57
C LYS A 201 -38.50 20.21 12.55
N LYS A 202 -37.64 21.22 12.39
CA LYS A 202 -36.61 21.59 13.40
C LYS A 202 -37.22 22.35 14.57
N MET A 203 -38.07 23.35 14.32
CA MET A 203 -38.77 24.12 15.35
C MET A 203 -39.56 23.20 16.30
N LYS A 204 -40.41 22.32 15.77
CA LYS A 204 -41.17 21.36 16.60
C LYS A 204 -40.28 20.44 17.45
N LYS A 205 -39.11 20.05 16.93
CA LYS A 205 -38.12 19.27 17.71
C LYS A 205 -37.44 20.09 18.81
N LEU A 206 -37.33 21.41 18.66
CA LEU A 206 -36.82 22.29 19.71
C LEU A 206 -37.89 22.53 20.78
N GLU A 207 -39.13 22.79 20.39
CA GLU A 207 -40.30 22.86 21.31
C GLU A 207 -40.44 21.55 22.13
N ASP A 208 -40.37 20.39 21.46
CA ASP A 208 -40.35 19.06 22.07
C ASP A 208 -39.19 18.84 23.06
N LEU A 209 -38.05 19.53 22.89
CA LEU A 209 -36.88 19.43 23.77
C LEU A 209 -36.98 20.41 24.94
N GLU A 210 -37.47 21.62 24.69
CA GLU A 210 -37.73 22.64 25.71
C GLU A 210 -38.74 22.15 26.75
N ILE A 211 -39.86 21.57 26.31
CA ILE A 211 -40.85 20.93 27.21
C ILE A 211 -40.19 19.84 28.08
N LYS A 212 -39.32 19.00 27.48
CA LYS A 212 -38.60 17.94 28.21
C LYS A 212 -37.54 18.49 29.18
N LEU A 213 -36.96 19.65 28.90
CA LEU A 213 -36.06 20.35 29.81
C LEU A 213 -36.83 20.95 31.00
N TYR A 214 -37.98 21.58 30.77
CA TYR A 214 -38.87 22.06 31.83
C TYR A 214 -39.38 20.91 32.73
N GLU A 215 -39.84 19.79 32.13
CA GLU A 215 -40.18 18.59 32.90
C GLU A 215 -39.01 18.07 33.74
N ARG A 216 -37.79 18.09 33.18
CA ARG A 216 -36.60 17.61 33.87
C ARG A 216 -36.16 18.55 34.99
N ALA A 217 -36.33 19.86 34.82
CA ALA A 217 -36.11 20.85 35.88
C ALA A 217 -37.07 20.62 37.04
N ASN A 218 -38.38 20.54 36.79
CA ASN A 218 -39.38 20.26 37.84
C ASN A 218 -39.09 18.92 38.56
N LYS A 219 -38.66 17.88 37.82
CA LYS A 219 -38.26 16.57 38.39
C LYS A 219 -36.93 16.61 39.17
N LEU A 220 -36.10 17.63 38.96
CA LEU A 220 -34.90 17.89 39.77
C LEU A 220 -35.25 18.71 41.02
N ASP A 221 -36.11 19.73 40.90
CA ASP A 221 -36.60 20.50 42.06
C ASP A 221 -37.41 19.62 43.01
N GLU A 222 -38.28 18.74 42.49
CA GLU A 222 -38.93 17.69 43.28
C GLU A 222 -37.93 16.78 44.02
N ARG A 223 -36.75 16.54 43.45
CA ARG A 223 -35.70 15.71 44.06
C ARG A 223 -34.88 16.49 45.07
N ALA A 224 -34.57 17.76 44.81
CA ALA A 224 -33.95 18.67 45.77
C ALA A 224 -34.84 18.79 47.02
N ASN A 225 -36.10 19.18 46.84
CA ASN A 225 -37.07 19.25 47.94
C ASN A 225 -37.23 17.91 48.68
N LYS A 226 -37.15 16.75 48.00
CA LYS A 226 -37.16 15.44 48.69
C LYS A 226 -35.87 15.18 49.46
N ILE A 227 -34.70 15.57 48.93
CA ILE A 227 -33.39 15.46 49.59
C ILE A 227 -33.31 16.39 50.80
N ASP A 228 -33.80 17.63 50.70
CA ASP A 228 -33.82 18.61 51.79
C ASP A 228 -34.77 18.15 52.92
N ASN A 229 -35.99 17.71 52.58
CA ASN A 229 -36.89 17.06 53.54
C ASN A 229 -36.27 15.79 54.16
N PHE A 230 -35.46 15.02 53.41
CA PHE A 230 -34.70 13.90 53.96
C PHE A 230 -33.61 14.39 54.93
N PHE A 231 -32.90 15.47 54.63
CA PHE A 231 -31.87 16.01 55.53
C PHE A 231 -32.47 16.64 56.79
N GLU A 232 -33.63 17.30 56.72
CA GLU A 232 -34.36 17.74 57.92
C GLU A 232 -34.86 16.55 58.76
N ALA A 233 -35.36 15.48 58.12
CA ALA A 233 -35.73 14.24 58.81
C ALA A 233 -34.52 13.51 59.43
N LEU A 234 -33.36 13.50 58.77
CA LEU A 234 -32.11 12.93 59.29
C LEU A 234 -31.57 13.76 60.46
N ALA A 235 -31.58 15.09 60.36
CA ALA A 235 -31.23 16.00 61.45
C ALA A 235 -32.17 15.84 62.67
N SER A 236 -33.43 15.48 62.42
CA SER A 236 -34.42 15.13 63.45
C SER A 236 -34.28 13.70 64.00
N SER A 237 -33.48 12.83 63.37
CA SER A 237 -33.39 11.40 63.66
C SER A 237 -31.95 10.94 63.95
N LYS A 238 -31.57 11.02 65.23
CA LYS A 238 -30.20 10.72 65.73
C LYS A 238 -29.72 9.29 65.46
N ASP A 239 -30.62 8.34 65.23
CA ASP A 239 -30.29 6.92 65.05
C ASP A 239 -29.95 6.56 63.59
N SER A 240 -30.11 7.50 62.66
CA SER A 240 -30.06 7.24 61.21
C SER A 240 -28.64 7.04 60.64
N ALA A 241 -27.67 7.85 61.06
CA ALA A 241 -26.29 7.81 60.56
C ALA A 241 -25.63 6.43 60.78
N VAL A 242 -25.79 5.88 61.99
CA VAL A 242 -25.24 4.58 62.41
C VAL A 242 -25.66 3.44 61.47
N VAL A 243 -26.86 3.51 60.88
CA VAL A 243 -27.37 2.49 59.95
C VAL A 243 -26.74 2.61 58.56
N PHE A 244 -26.33 3.81 58.14
CA PHE A 244 -25.59 4.01 56.89
C PHE A 244 -24.13 3.62 57.02
N ASP A 245 -23.45 4.05 58.08
CA ASP A 245 -22.04 3.72 58.33
C ASP A 245 -21.84 2.20 58.43
N ARG A 246 -22.76 1.49 59.11
CA ARG A 246 -22.73 0.02 59.19
C ARG A 246 -22.88 -0.64 57.82
N LYS A 247 -23.75 -0.12 56.94
CA LYS A 247 -23.96 -0.64 55.58
C LYS A 247 -22.81 -0.31 54.62
N LEU A 248 -22.06 0.76 54.89
CA LEU A 248 -20.83 1.07 54.18
C LEU A 248 -19.75 0.04 54.54
N ALA A 249 -19.49 -0.16 55.83
CA ALA A 249 -18.54 -1.15 56.32
C ALA A 249 -18.89 -2.60 55.89
N GLU A 250 -20.17 -2.97 55.90
CA GLU A 250 -20.66 -4.26 55.37
C GLU A 250 -20.30 -4.46 53.88
N ARG A 251 -20.27 -3.39 53.08
CA ARG A 251 -19.87 -3.44 51.66
C ARG A 251 -18.37 -3.45 51.45
N GLU A 252 -17.64 -2.65 52.22
CA GLU A 252 -16.17 -2.60 52.15
C GLU A 252 -15.55 -3.96 52.53
N LEU A 253 -16.07 -4.60 53.58
CA LEU A 253 -15.73 -5.99 53.94
C LEU A 253 -16.07 -6.99 52.83
N ALA A 254 -17.20 -6.82 52.13
CA ALA A 254 -17.59 -7.71 51.04
C ALA A 254 -16.69 -7.55 49.79
N ILE A 255 -16.22 -6.34 49.50
CA ILE A 255 -15.26 -6.06 48.43
C ILE A 255 -13.90 -6.69 48.78
N ALA A 256 -13.34 -6.37 49.95
CA ALA A 256 -12.04 -6.88 50.39
C ALA A 256 -12.01 -8.43 50.48
N SER A 257 -13.11 -9.05 50.89
CA SER A 257 -13.27 -10.52 50.91
C SER A 257 -13.23 -11.13 49.51
N ASN A 258 -13.87 -10.48 48.52
CA ASN A 258 -13.89 -10.95 47.13
C ASN A 258 -12.52 -10.73 46.43
N GLU A 259 -11.86 -9.60 46.72
CA GLU A 259 -10.49 -9.32 46.26
C GLU A 259 -9.49 -10.34 46.83
N ALA A 260 -9.54 -10.62 48.13
CA ALA A 260 -8.71 -11.64 48.77
C ALA A 260 -8.97 -13.06 48.21
N TYR A 261 -10.23 -13.40 47.88
CA TYR A 261 -10.56 -14.66 47.21
C TYR A 261 -9.96 -14.72 45.81
N GLN A 262 -10.11 -13.66 45.00
CA GLN A 262 -9.54 -13.60 43.66
C GLN A 262 -8.01 -13.68 43.68
N GLU A 263 -7.35 -12.95 44.57
CA GLU A 263 -5.90 -13.02 44.74
C GLU A 263 -5.46 -14.43 45.17
N LYS A 264 -6.15 -15.09 46.11
CA LYS A 264 -5.84 -16.48 46.48
C LYS A 264 -5.90 -17.41 45.26
N THR A 265 -6.96 -17.33 44.44
CA THR A 265 -7.03 -18.16 43.22
C THR A 265 -5.99 -17.80 42.16
N ALA A 266 -5.47 -16.56 42.17
CA ALA A 266 -4.36 -16.15 41.31
C ALA A 266 -3.01 -16.67 41.83
N GLN A 267 -2.80 -16.71 43.16
CA GLN A 267 -1.63 -17.31 43.79
C GLN A 267 -1.61 -18.83 43.56
N GLU A 268 -2.74 -19.53 43.73
CA GLU A 268 -2.90 -20.96 43.42
C GLU A 268 -2.53 -21.26 41.95
N LYS A 269 -3.04 -20.49 40.98
CA LYS A 269 -2.69 -20.64 39.55
C LYS A 269 -1.22 -20.36 39.25
N ARG A 270 -0.57 -19.42 39.94
CA ARG A 270 0.88 -19.16 39.81
C ARG A 270 1.70 -20.33 40.34
N HIS A 271 1.34 -20.86 41.51
CA HIS A 271 1.98 -22.05 42.08
C HIS A 271 1.83 -23.27 41.16
N ASP A 272 0.62 -23.55 40.65
CA ASP A 272 0.37 -24.65 39.71
C ASP A 272 1.13 -24.53 38.39
N ALA A 273 1.41 -23.31 37.93
CA ALA A 273 2.26 -23.07 36.76
C ALA A 273 3.74 -23.36 37.09
N GLN A 274 4.22 -22.86 38.22
CA GLN A 274 5.61 -23.04 38.65
C GLN A 274 5.96 -24.49 38.98
N VAL A 275 5.03 -25.26 39.59
CA VAL A 275 5.20 -26.71 39.80
C VAL A 275 5.39 -27.46 38.48
N LYS A 276 4.65 -27.09 37.42
CA LYS A 276 4.78 -27.72 36.09
C LYS A 276 6.09 -27.34 35.40
N GLU A 277 6.58 -26.12 35.62
CA GLU A 277 7.89 -25.68 35.14
C GLU A 277 9.04 -26.43 35.84
N ASP A 278 8.95 -26.58 37.17
CA ASP A 278 9.86 -27.40 37.98
C ASP A 278 9.85 -28.89 37.54
N GLU A 279 8.68 -29.47 37.28
CA GLU A 279 8.56 -30.84 36.77
C GLU A 279 9.18 -30.97 35.37
N ALA A 280 8.92 -30.03 34.47
CA ALA A 280 9.55 -29.99 33.15
C ALA A 280 11.08 -29.89 33.26
N ALA A 281 11.60 -29.00 34.10
CA ALA A 281 13.03 -28.84 34.37
C ALA A 281 13.65 -30.13 34.94
N ARG A 282 12.98 -30.81 35.88
CA ARG A 282 13.42 -32.10 36.44
C ARG A 282 13.49 -33.21 35.39
N THR A 283 12.52 -33.28 34.46
CA THR A 283 12.58 -34.27 33.37
C THR A 283 13.65 -33.96 32.33
N ALA A 284 13.88 -32.68 32.02
CA ALA A 284 14.97 -32.24 31.15
C ALA A 284 16.35 -32.54 31.76
N TRP A 285 16.51 -32.30 33.07
CA TRP A 285 17.75 -32.61 33.80
C TRP A 285 18.05 -34.12 33.80
N LYS A 286 17.06 -34.99 34.06
CA LYS A 286 17.24 -36.45 33.97
C LYS A 286 17.72 -36.90 32.59
N LYS A 287 17.09 -36.40 31.51
CA LYS A 287 17.51 -36.70 30.13
C LYS A 287 18.94 -36.23 29.83
N LYS A 288 19.36 -35.08 30.39
CA LYS A 288 20.75 -34.60 30.27
C LYS A 288 21.72 -35.56 30.97
N GLU A 289 21.38 -36.03 32.16
CA GLU A 289 22.21 -36.97 32.92
C GLU A 289 22.34 -38.34 32.21
N GLU A 290 21.23 -38.85 31.68
CA GLU A 290 21.20 -40.06 30.84
C GLU A 290 22.10 -39.92 29.60
N LEU A 291 22.08 -38.77 28.93
CA LEU A 291 22.96 -38.47 27.80
C LEU A 291 24.43 -38.34 28.20
N LEU A 292 24.74 -37.76 29.36
CA LEU A 292 26.12 -37.70 29.87
C LEU A 292 26.67 -39.11 30.13
N VAL A 293 25.89 -40.00 30.73
CA VAL A 293 26.25 -41.41 30.93
C VAL A 293 26.48 -42.13 29.60
N GLN A 294 25.68 -41.86 28.57
CA GLN A 294 25.89 -42.42 27.22
C GLN A 294 27.17 -41.88 26.57
N MET A 295 27.45 -40.57 26.65
CA MET A 295 28.69 -39.98 26.14
C MET A 295 29.93 -40.56 26.84
N GLU A 296 29.85 -40.78 28.14
CA GLU A 296 30.90 -41.39 28.96
C GLU A 296 31.18 -42.85 28.54
N GLN A 297 30.13 -43.63 28.28
CA GLN A 297 30.26 -44.99 27.72
C GLN A 297 30.89 -44.99 26.32
N LEU A 298 30.50 -44.05 25.45
CA LEU A 298 31.08 -43.91 24.11
C LEU A 298 32.56 -43.51 24.15
N ARG A 299 32.97 -42.59 25.04
CA ARG A 299 34.39 -42.24 25.26
C ARG A 299 35.22 -43.46 25.65
N ARG A 300 34.73 -44.29 26.59
CA ARG A 300 35.40 -45.54 26.98
C ARG A 300 35.47 -46.54 25.83
N ARG A 301 34.45 -46.60 24.97
CA ARG A 301 34.45 -47.49 23.80
C ARG A 301 35.44 -47.04 22.72
N ILE A 302 35.63 -45.73 22.52
CA ILE A 302 36.65 -45.18 21.63
C ILE A 302 38.04 -45.61 22.12
N GLY A 303 38.39 -45.35 23.39
CA GLY A 303 39.70 -45.73 23.94
C GLY A 303 40.00 -47.24 23.86
N GLN A 304 38.97 -48.11 23.96
CA GLN A 304 39.14 -49.55 23.71
C GLN A 304 39.47 -49.89 22.25
N LEU A 305 38.93 -49.15 21.28
CA LEU A 305 39.22 -49.32 19.87
C LEU A 305 40.62 -48.79 19.54
N ASP A 306 40.99 -47.64 20.09
CA ASP A 306 42.34 -47.07 19.95
C ASP A 306 43.41 -48.04 20.50
N GLU A 307 43.16 -48.67 21.66
CA GLU A 307 44.06 -49.67 22.23
C GLU A 307 44.14 -50.96 21.37
N GLN A 308 43.06 -51.33 20.68
CA GLN A 308 43.03 -52.46 19.74
C GLN A 308 43.79 -52.14 18.45
N ASP A 309 43.64 -50.93 17.91
CA ASP A 309 44.34 -50.47 16.70
C ASP A 309 45.85 -50.33 16.93
N ASN A 310 46.26 -49.79 18.08
CA ASN A 310 47.68 -49.76 18.48
C ASN A 310 48.28 -51.18 18.58
N LYS A 311 47.53 -52.16 19.11
CA LYS A 311 47.98 -53.57 19.17
C LYS A 311 48.07 -54.20 17.77
N ALA A 312 47.10 -53.93 16.90
CA ALA A 312 47.13 -54.38 15.50
C ALA A 312 48.32 -53.78 14.75
N SER A 313 48.53 -52.46 14.85
CA SER A 313 49.65 -51.75 14.24
C SER A 313 51.02 -52.23 14.75
N SER A 314 51.15 -52.53 16.05
CA SER A 314 52.36 -53.17 16.61
C SER A 314 52.59 -54.58 16.04
N PHE A 315 51.54 -55.37 15.84
CA PHE A 315 51.65 -56.71 15.27
C PHE A 315 52.01 -56.68 13.78
N ILE A 316 51.38 -55.79 12.99
CA ILE A 316 51.70 -55.55 11.58
C ILE A 316 53.16 -55.11 11.43
N SER A 317 53.64 -54.20 12.28
CA SER A 317 55.03 -53.73 12.27
C SER A 317 56.03 -54.87 12.51
N LYS A 318 55.72 -55.81 13.43
CA LYS A 318 56.55 -56.99 13.70
C LYS A 318 56.54 -57.99 12.54
N LEU A 319 55.40 -58.19 11.88
CA LEU A 319 55.32 -59.04 10.68
C LEU A 319 56.12 -58.44 9.52
N GLN A 320 56.07 -57.11 9.32
CA GLN A 320 56.86 -56.44 8.30
C GLN A 320 58.37 -56.59 8.58
N GLN A 321 58.82 -56.34 9.81
CA GLN A 321 60.22 -56.54 10.22
C GLN A 321 60.70 -57.99 9.99
N ALA A 322 59.86 -58.99 10.28
CA ALA A 322 60.19 -60.39 10.02
C ALA A 322 60.30 -60.70 8.52
N LEU A 323 59.38 -60.18 7.71
CA LEU A 323 59.38 -60.32 6.25
C LEU A 323 60.60 -59.65 5.60
N ASP A 324 60.95 -58.44 6.04
CA ASP A 324 62.11 -57.70 5.56
C ASP A 324 63.42 -58.43 5.92
N ALA A 325 63.50 -59.01 7.12
CA ALA A 325 64.62 -59.84 7.55
C ALA A 325 64.75 -61.15 6.76
N GLU A 326 63.63 -61.80 6.42
CA GLU A 326 63.62 -63.01 5.57
C GLU A 326 64.09 -62.69 4.14
N GLN A 327 63.59 -61.60 3.54
CA GLN A 327 64.03 -61.13 2.22
C GLN A 327 65.52 -60.77 2.22
N LEU A 328 66.01 -60.11 3.28
CA LEU A 328 67.43 -59.78 3.43
C LEU A 328 68.26 -61.07 3.53
N ALA A 329 67.87 -62.04 4.36
CA ALA A 329 68.57 -63.32 4.51
C ALA A 329 68.60 -64.13 3.18
N ALA A 330 67.48 -64.15 2.43
CA ALA A 330 67.43 -64.77 1.11
C ALA A 330 68.37 -64.08 0.10
N SER A 331 68.49 -62.75 0.16
CA SER A 331 69.43 -62.00 -0.68
C SER A 331 70.90 -62.30 -0.32
N HIS A 332 71.22 -62.40 0.98
CA HIS A 332 72.55 -62.80 1.47
C HIS A 332 72.92 -64.20 0.97
N HIS A 333 72.02 -65.17 1.15
CA HIS A 333 72.23 -66.55 0.69
C HIS A 333 72.49 -66.58 -0.83
N LYS A 334 71.70 -65.85 -1.63
CA LYS A 334 71.86 -65.82 -3.09
C LYS A 334 73.21 -65.28 -3.55
N ILE A 335 73.79 -64.31 -2.83
CA ILE A 335 75.13 -63.78 -3.12
C ILE A 335 76.21 -64.80 -2.73
N LEU A 336 76.08 -65.40 -1.54
CA LEU A 336 77.05 -66.38 -1.02
C LEU A 336 77.00 -67.74 -1.74
N SER A 337 75.89 -68.07 -2.41
CA SER A 337 75.72 -69.27 -3.23
C SER A 337 75.95 -69.03 -4.74
N SER A 338 76.62 -67.93 -5.11
CA SER A 338 76.98 -67.61 -6.50
C SER A 338 78.45 -67.94 -6.78
N ASP A 339 78.77 -68.45 -7.96
CA ASP A 339 80.15 -68.83 -8.34
C ASP A 339 81.12 -67.63 -8.49
N ASP A 340 80.64 -66.38 -8.36
CA ASP A 340 81.50 -65.18 -8.34
C ASP A 340 82.17 -64.96 -6.98
N PHE A 341 83.29 -65.68 -6.77
CA PHE A 341 84.17 -65.50 -5.61
C PHE A 341 84.64 -64.04 -5.39
N ARG A 342 84.74 -63.20 -6.44
CA ARG A 342 85.14 -61.78 -6.28
C ARG A 342 83.97 -60.90 -5.83
N GLY A 343 82.75 -61.22 -6.26
CA GLY A 343 81.51 -60.69 -5.70
C GLY A 343 81.38 -61.04 -4.21
N GLN A 344 81.55 -62.33 -3.86
CA GLN A 344 81.51 -62.80 -2.48
C GLN A 344 82.50 -62.07 -1.57
N GLN A 345 83.79 -61.98 -1.95
CA GLN A 345 84.82 -61.33 -1.12
C GLN A 345 84.51 -59.85 -0.85
N ARG A 346 84.04 -59.11 -1.87
CA ARG A 346 83.59 -57.72 -1.70
C ARG A 346 82.39 -57.62 -0.75
N TYR A 347 81.47 -58.57 -0.84
CA TYR A 347 80.28 -58.59 0.01
C TYR A 347 80.62 -58.88 1.49
N ILE A 348 81.56 -59.81 1.73
CA ILE A 348 82.06 -60.10 3.09
C ILE A 348 82.74 -58.86 3.68
N GLN A 349 83.60 -58.16 2.93
CA GLN A 349 84.22 -56.91 3.39
C GLN A 349 83.16 -55.86 3.75
N GLN A 350 82.15 -55.64 2.89
CA GLN A 350 81.05 -54.71 3.17
C GLN A 350 80.21 -55.05 4.40
N LEU A 351 80.17 -56.32 4.83
CA LEU A 351 79.54 -56.72 6.09
C LEU A 351 80.45 -56.47 7.29
N GLN A 352 81.77 -56.63 7.13
CA GLN A 352 82.76 -56.32 8.18
C GLN A 352 82.85 -54.82 8.44
N ASP A 353 82.89 -54.00 7.37
CA ASP A 353 82.90 -52.53 7.46
C ASP A 353 81.66 -52.03 8.24
N LYS A 354 80.46 -52.52 7.87
CA LYS A 354 79.20 -52.20 8.56
C LYS A 354 79.13 -52.69 10.00
N LEU A 355 79.74 -53.82 10.32
CA LEU A 355 79.82 -54.30 11.71
C LEU A 355 80.66 -53.34 12.54
N GLN A 356 81.81 -52.89 12.01
CA GLN A 356 82.66 -51.93 12.69
C GLN A 356 81.96 -50.58 12.91
N ASP A 357 81.19 -50.09 11.93
CA ASP A 357 80.36 -48.89 12.07
C ASP A 357 79.31 -49.04 13.18
N GLN A 358 78.70 -50.23 13.33
CA GLN A 358 77.74 -50.49 14.41
C GLN A 358 78.41 -50.61 15.79
N GLU A 359 79.59 -51.22 15.89
CA GLU A 359 80.36 -51.26 17.14
C GLU A 359 80.77 -49.85 17.59
N ASN A 360 81.22 -49.00 16.66
CA ASN A 360 81.54 -47.59 16.92
C ASN A 360 80.30 -46.82 17.42
N LEU A 361 79.14 -47.02 16.78
CA LEU A 361 77.89 -46.37 17.17
C LEU A 361 77.38 -46.83 18.54
N LEU A 362 77.57 -48.10 18.90
CA LEU A 362 77.23 -48.61 20.24
C LEU A 362 78.14 -48.01 21.33
N TYR A 363 79.43 -47.82 21.04
CA TYR A 363 80.36 -47.13 21.93
C TYR A 363 79.93 -45.68 22.19
N ASP A 364 79.58 -44.94 21.13
CA ASP A 364 79.06 -43.56 21.22
C ASP A 364 77.75 -43.48 22.03
N PHE A 365 76.86 -44.48 21.92
CA PHE A 365 75.64 -44.53 22.71
C PHE A 365 75.91 -44.85 24.19
N GLN A 366 76.84 -45.74 24.50
CA GLN A 366 77.23 -46.05 25.87
C GLN A 366 77.82 -44.82 26.56
N LEU A 367 78.76 -44.12 25.90
CA LEU A 367 79.36 -42.88 26.40
C LEU A 367 78.30 -41.81 26.74
N LYS A 368 77.27 -41.67 25.89
CA LYS A 368 76.15 -40.75 26.12
C LYS A 368 75.29 -41.18 27.31
N LEU A 369 75.02 -42.48 27.45
CA LEU A 369 74.27 -43.03 28.59
C LEU A 369 75.02 -42.83 29.92
N ASP A 370 76.33 -43.08 29.94
CA ASP A 370 77.19 -42.85 31.09
C ASP A 370 77.22 -41.36 31.48
N SER A 371 77.29 -40.47 30.48
CA SER A 371 77.23 -39.01 30.67
C SER A 371 75.90 -38.54 31.27
N TYR A 372 74.76 -39.03 30.75
CA TYR A 372 73.44 -38.73 31.33
C TYR A 372 73.29 -39.29 32.75
N THR A 373 73.85 -40.47 33.02
CA THR A 373 73.84 -41.09 34.35
C THR A 373 74.63 -40.24 35.34
N ALA A 374 75.82 -39.74 34.95
CA ALA A 374 76.61 -38.83 35.78
C ALA A 374 75.85 -37.53 36.08
N CYS A 375 75.24 -36.89 35.08
CA CYS A 375 74.41 -35.69 35.29
C CYS A 375 73.28 -35.95 36.28
N TYR A 376 72.49 -37.02 36.08
CA TYR A 376 71.39 -37.39 36.97
C TYR A 376 71.85 -37.64 38.42
N CYS A 377 72.98 -38.32 38.61
CA CYS A 377 73.55 -38.51 39.94
C CYS A 377 74.01 -37.19 40.59
N THR A 378 74.54 -36.24 39.82
CA THR A 378 74.87 -34.90 40.35
C THR A 378 73.63 -34.09 40.70
N GLU A 379 72.56 -34.16 39.90
CA GLU A 379 71.29 -33.48 40.20
C GLU A 379 70.63 -34.07 41.46
N GLN A 380 70.52 -35.40 41.57
CA GLN A 380 70.04 -36.04 42.81
C GLN A 380 70.88 -35.66 44.04
N THR A 381 72.20 -35.51 43.90
CA THR A 381 73.09 -35.11 45.01
C THR A 381 72.83 -33.66 45.43
N ILE A 382 72.53 -32.77 44.47
CA ILE A 382 72.15 -31.38 44.75
C ILE A 382 70.77 -31.34 45.43
N ASP A 383 69.80 -32.10 44.93
CA ASP A 383 68.43 -32.09 45.45
C ASP A 383 68.39 -32.52 46.93
N HIS A 384 68.98 -33.68 47.27
CA HIS A 384 69.10 -34.13 48.67
C HIS A 384 69.81 -33.09 49.55
N PHE A 385 70.90 -32.49 49.05
CA PHE A 385 71.60 -31.42 49.78
C PHE A 385 70.69 -30.21 50.04
N THR A 386 69.84 -29.83 49.09
CA THR A 386 68.90 -28.71 49.26
C THR A 386 67.72 -29.04 50.16
N GLU A 387 67.22 -30.28 50.16
CA GLU A 387 66.14 -30.72 51.06
C GLU A 387 66.56 -30.59 52.53
N ASP A 388 67.77 -31.06 52.87
CA ASP A 388 68.36 -30.96 54.22
C ASP A 388 68.63 -29.50 54.69
N HIS A 389 68.72 -28.53 53.76
CA HIS A 389 69.18 -27.15 54.03
C HIS A 389 68.24 -26.05 53.49
N THR A 390 66.98 -26.39 53.22
CA THR A 390 66.00 -25.55 52.48
C THR A 390 65.92 -24.08 52.90
N ILE A 391 65.95 -23.78 54.20
CA ILE A 391 65.63 -22.44 54.76
C ILE A 391 66.61 -21.34 54.30
N ASP A 392 67.89 -21.65 54.15
CA ASP A 392 68.89 -20.68 53.67
C ASP A 392 68.93 -20.54 52.14
N TYR A 393 68.32 -21.49 51.41
CA TYR A 393 68.50 -21.63 49.96
C TYR A 393 67.67 -20.66 49.12
N GLU A 394 66.42 -20.40 49.50
CA GLU A 394 65.50 -19.59 48.69
C GLU A 394 66.01 -18.16 48.48
N LEU A 395 66.64 -17.58 49.51
CA LEU A 395 67.15 -16.20 49.53
C LEU A 395 68.49 -16.02 48.79
N MET A 396 69.20 -17.10 48.47
CA MET A 396 70.48 -17.03 47.75
C MET A 396 70.31 -17.02 46.22
N THR A 397 71.15 -16.26 45.51
CA THR A 397 71.27 -16.34 44.05
C THR A 397 71.94 -17.65 43.60
N ARG A 398 71.75 -18.07 42.33
CA ARG A 398 72.34 -19.31 41.76
C ARG A 398 73.86 -19.42 41.96
N VAL A 399 74.59 -18.29 41.97
CA VAL A 399 76.04 -18.24 42.21
C VAL A 399 76.37 -18.40 43.69
N GLN A 400 75.62 -17.76 44.59
CA GLN A 400 75.80 -17.91 46.04
C GLN A 400 75.46 -19.34 46.51
N ARG A 401 74.39 -19.95 45.97
CA ARG A 401 74.07 -21.37 46.20
C ARG A 401 75.26 -22.28 45.85
N ARG A 402 75.84 -22.12 44.65
CA ARG A 402 77.04 -22.88 44.23
C ARG A 402 78.24 -22.67 45.15
N GLN A 403 78.52 -21.43 45.53
CA GLN A 403 79.57 -21.08 46.48
C GLN A 403 79.35 -21.82 47.82
N TYR A 404 78.11 -21.84 48.32
CA TYR A 404 77.72 -22.46 49.58
C TYR A 404 77.76 -24.00 49.54
N ILE A 405 77.27 -24.67 48.48
CA ILE A 405 77.45 -26.13 48.30
C ILE A 405 78.93 -26.48 48.40
N VAL A 406 79.79 -25.76 47.67
CA VAL A 406 81.22 -26.03 47.62
C VAL A 406 81.88 -25.84 48.99
N GLU A 407 81.54 -24.77 49.72
CA GLU A 407 82.12 -24.48 51.03
C GLU A 407 81.64 -25.48 52.10
N GLN A 408 80.36 -25.87 52.08
CA GLN A 408 79.85 -26.92 52.96
C GLN A 408 80.42 -28.29 52.62
N ALA A 409 80.60 -28.64 51.34
CA ALA A 409 81.21 -29.90 50.91
C ALA A 409 82.64 -30.09 51.48
N LYS A 410 83.40 -29.01 51.71
CA LYS A 410 84.73 -29.08 52.37
C LYS A 410 84.66 -29.53 53.83
N SER A 411 83.51 -29.38 54.49
CA SER A 411 83.30 -29.76 55.89
C SER A 411 82.92 -31.24 56.06
N PHE A 412 82.29 -31.83 55.04
CA PHE A 412 81.80 -33.21 55.08
C PHE A 412 82.89 -34.22 54.72
N LYS A 413 83.59 -34.74 55.75
CA LYS A 413 84.69 -35.72 55.64
C LYS A 413 84.39 -37.02 54.86
N ASN A 414 83.13 -37.27 54.49
CA ASN A 414 82.67 -38.52 53.87
C ASN A 414 82.13 -38.32 52.44
N LEU A 415 82.20 -37.11 51.86
CA LEU A 415 81.92 -36.91 50.44
C LEU A 415 83.11 -37.40 49.59
N PRO A 416 82.91 -37.86 48.35
CA PRO A 416 83.99 -38.33 47.48
C PRO A 416 84.93 -37.20 47.01
N TYR A 417 84.51 -35.94 47.11
CA TYR A 417 85.27 -34.75 46.70
C TYR A 417 86.07 -34.17 47.87
N GLY A 418 87.31 -34.63 48.06
CA GLY A 418 88.03 -34.55 49.34
C GLY A 418 88.30 -33.15 49.91
N ASP A 419 88.25 -32.09 49.10
CA ASP A 419 88.38 -30.69 49.54
C ASP A 419 87.31 -29.76 48.95
N GLY A 420 86.29 -30.30 48.28
CA GLY A 420 85.27 -29.54 47.53
C GLY A 420 85.78 -28.70 46.33
N SER A 421 87.08 -28.61 46.06
CA SER A 421 87.60 -27.89 44.88
C SER A 421 87.35 -28.65 43.58
N GLU A 422 87.36 -29.98 43.65
CA GLU A 422 86.97 -30.89 42.56
C GLU A 422 85.49 -30.70 42.23
N LEU A 423 84.59 -30.86 43.22
CA LEU A 423 83.16 -30.57 43.07
C LEU A 423 82.88 -29.17 42.49
N ARG A 424 83.71 -28.15 42.80
CA ARG A 424 83.57 -26.84 42.16
C ARG A 424 83.93 -26.86 40.68
N LYS A 425 85.05 -27.48 40.30
CA LYS A 425 85.44 -27.64 38.89
C LYS A 425 84.33 -28.38 38.13
N ASP A 426 83.81 -29.45 38.71
CA ASP A 426 82.77 -30.28 38.09
C ASP A 426 81.45 -29.52 37.95
N LEU A 427 81.06 -28.74 38.96
CA LEU A 427 79.89 -27.85 38.87
C LEU A 427 80.09 -26.73 37.85
N ASP A 428 81.25 -26.06 37.82
CA ASP A 428 81.50 -24.95 36.89
C ASP A 428 81.71 -25.47 35.43
N TYR A 429 82.24 -26.70 35.26
CA TYR A 429 82.24 -27.44 34.00
C TYR A 429 80.82 -27.83 33.55
N PHE A 430 80.00 -28.38 34.46
CA PHE A 430 78.59 -28.69 34.21
C PHE A 430 77.77 -27.44 33.84
N ALA A 431 78.05 -26.27 34.43
CA ALA A 431 77.41 -25.02 34.02
C ALA A 431 77.76 -24.62 32.58
N ASN A 432 79.05 -24.68 32.22
CA ASN A 432 79.47 -24.38 30.85
C ASN A 432 78.89 -25.40 29.87
N THR A 433 78.96 -26.69 30.18
CA THR A 433 78.46 -27.78 29.33
C THR A 433 76.94 -27.69 29.13
N CYS A 434 76.16 -27.48 30.19
CA CYS A 434 74.71 -27.28 30.07
C CYS A 434 74.35 -25.98 29.35
N ASN A 435 75.11 -24.89 29.52
CA ASN A 435 74.88 -23.65 28.73
C ASN A 435 75.16 -23.89 27.24
N MET A 436 76.26 -24.57 26.88
CA MET A 436 76.59 -24.92 25.48
C MET A 436 75.52 -25.83 24.85
N LEU A 437 75.07 -26.85 25.58
CA LEU A 437 74.03 -27.79 25.12
C LEU A 437 72.66 -27.13 24.96
N CYS A 438 72.28 -26.22 25.87
CA CYS A 438 70.97 -25.56 25.86
C CYS A 438 70.86 -24.32 24.95
N HIS A 439 71.97 -23.69 24.57
CA HIS A 439 71.94 -22.44 23.78
C HIS A 439 72.50 -22.57 22.36
N ASP A 440 73.60 -23.31 22.15
CA ASP A 440 74.31 -23.32 20.85
C ASP A 440 74.02 -24.57 19.99
N GLY A 441 73.24 -25.52 20.49
CA GLY A 441 72.80 -26.71 19.74
C GLY A 441 73.93 -27.66 19.32
N ALA A 442 75.13 -27.52 19.92
CA ALA A 442 76.39 -28.11 19.48
C ALA A 442 76.55 -29.64 19.67
N VAL A 443 75.44 -30.36 19.91
CA VAL A 443 75.38 -31.82 20.14
C VAL A 443 76.00 -32.63 18.99
N ASN A 444 76.07 -32.06 17.79
CA ASN A 444 76.58 -32.71 16.57
C ASN A 444 78.01 -32.32 16.18
N SER A 445 78.76 -31.55 17.00
CA SER A 445 80.01 -30.90 16.55
C SER A 445 81.23 -30.97 17.47
N MET A 446 81.14 -31.52 18.69
CA MET A 446 82.34 -31.75 19.52
C MET A 446 82.94 -33.13 19.23
N SER A 447 84.27 -33.21 19.13
CA SER A 447 84.98 -34.49 19.06
C SER A 447 85.28 -35.01 20.47
N HIS A 448 85.38 -36.33 20.63
CA HIS A 448 85.70 -36.95 21.92
C HIS A 448 87.09 -36.53 22.46
N ARG A 449 87.99 -36.01 21.60
CA ARG A 449 89.30 -35.46 22.03
C ARG A 449 89.20 -34.10 22.71
N ASP A 450 88.11 -33.37 22.50
CA ASP A 450 87.86 -32.05 23.09
C ASP A 450 87.01 -32.16 24.38
N PHE A 451 86.88 -33.38 24.91
CA PHE A 451 86.12 -33.77 26.12
C PHE A 451 87.00 -34.56 27.11
N GLN A 452 88.33 -34.54 26.93
CA GLN A 452 89.35 -35.01 27.88
C GLN A 452 90.15 -33.81 28.43
#